data_AF-A0A7Y8EHH9-F1
#
_entry.id   AF-A0A7Y8EHH9-F1
#
_cell.length_a   1.000
_cell.length_b   1.000
_cell.length_c   1.000
_cell.angle_alpha   90.00
_cell.angle_beta   90.00
_cell.angle_gamma   90.00
#
_symmetry.space_group_name_H-M   'P 1'
#
loop_
_entity.id
_entity.type
_entity.pdbx_description
1 polymer ?
#
loop_
_entity_poly.entity_id
_entity_poly.type
_entity_poly.pdbx_seq_one_letter_code
_entity_poly.pdbx_strand_id
1 'polypeptide(L)'
;MKYEALSGPSAACMDTYSWRRRILMACLAIGLYLAIQLALVLVVGTGNLTRLTQLIDGGFSAMVLLMLAVIERRHSGGFRAVIGRDLSRTFKLCLPWVLGVYLVCTSLDIGLGYGSEAYTMAFRGSLPTAQKVLLLSMGLLIIPIFEELLYRHFLIRLFPLDHRLWRWVAILATTAVYMAIHMPFSGWTECLLIGTLSVILAYARVRSAGILVPVLLHMFAGVVNLSRGLVATLWL
;
A
#
# COMPACT_ATOMS: atom_id res chain seq x y z
N MET A 1 27.92 11.73 -14.53
CA MET A 1 26.74 11.45 -13.68
C MET A 1 27.23 11.06 -12.30
N LYS A 2 27.09 11.94 -11.29
CA LYS A 2 27.41 11.60 -9.90
C LYS A 2 26.37 10.60 -9.42
N TYR A 3 26.80 9.37 -9.15
CA TYR A 3 26.02 8.41 -8.40
C TYR A 3 25.79 9.01 -7.01
N GLU A 4 24.60 9.57 -6.77
CA GLU A 4 24.15 9.88 -5.41
C GLU A 4 24.05 8.56 -4.66
N ALA A 5 25.13 8.21 -3.96
CA ALA A 5 25.13 7.16 -2.98
C ALA A 5 23.96 7.40 -2.02
N LEU A 6 23.34 6.32 -1.56
CA LEU A 6 22.38 6.31 -0.44
C LEU A 6 23.08 6.68 0.90
N SER A 7 24.03 7.63 0.87
CA SER A 7 24.93 8.05 1.93
C SER A 7 24.38 9.29 2.64
N GLY A 8 23.22 9.10 3.25
CA GLY A 8 22.85 9.84 4.46
C GLY A 8 22.50 8.81 5.52
N PRO A 9 22.74 9.07 6.83
CA PRO A 9 22.17 8.24 7.87
C PRO A 9 20.67 8.10 7.58
N SER A 10 20.18 6.87 7.35
CA SER A 10 18.77 6.68 7.04
C SER A 10 17.98 7.24 8.21
N ALA A 11 17.05 8.15 7.91
CA ALA A 11 16.15 8.75 8.88
C ALA A 11 15.23 7.71 9.57
N ALA A 12 15.36 6.42 9.26
CA ALA A 12 14.84 5.32 10.08
C ALA A 12 15.46 5.25 11.49
N CYS A 13 16.57 5.95 11.74
CA CYS A 13 17.49 5.78 12.87
C CYS A 13 17.28 6.77 14.03
N MET A 14 16.06 6.88 14.58
CA MET A 14 15.84 7.60 15.85
C MET A 14 15.60 6.66 17.04
N ASP A 15 15.14 5.44 16.80
CA ASP A 15 14.90 4.44 17.84
C ASP A 15 15.93 3.31 17.71
N THR A 16 16.56 2.94 18.82
CA THR A 16 17.45 1.77 18.90
C THR A 16 16.69 0.52 18.46
N TYR A 17 17.33 -0.29 17.60
CA TYR A 17 16.71 -1.52 17.09
C TYR A 17 16.46 -2.50 18.24
N SER A 18 15.19 -2.84 18.47
CA SER A 18 14.78 -3.87 19.41
C SER A 18 13.85 -4.85 18.70
N TRP A 19 14.38 -6.03 18.38
CA TRP A 19 13.64 -7.08 17.67
C TRP A 19 12.38 -7.49 18.45
N ARG A 20 12.46 -7.60 19.78
CA ARG A 20 11.32 -7.95 20.65
C ARG A 20 10.18 -6.94 20.52
N ARG A 21 10.49 -5.64 20.66
CA ARG A 21 9.49 -4.57 20.54
C ARG A 21 8.86 -4.55 19.14
N ARG A 22 9.68 -4.70 18.09
CA ARG A 22 9.22 -4.68 16.69
C ARG A 22 8.32 -5.87 16.36
N ILE A 23 8.68 -7.08 16.80
CA ILE A 23 7.83 -8.27 16.65
C ILE A 23 6.53 -8.10 17.42
N LEU A 24 6.58 -7.69 18.69
CA LEU A 24 5.36 -7.50 19.49
C LEU A 24 4.41 -6.48 18.85
N MET A 25 4.93 -5.36 18.35
CA MET A 25 4.14 -4.34 17.66
C MET A 25 3.56 -4.85 16.34
N ALA A 26 4.31 -5.63 15.56
CA ALA A 26 3.80 -6.22 14.32
C ALA A 26 2.71 -7.27 14.60
N CYS A 27 2.92 -8.14 15.59
CA CYS A 27 1.91 -9.11 16.03
C CYS A 27 0.65 -8.42 16.55
N LEU A 28 0.78 -7.34 17.32
CA LEU A 28 -0.35 -6.56 17.80
C LEU A 28 -1.10 -5.89 16.64
N ALA A 29 -0.40 -5.28 15.68
CA ALA A 29 -1.01 -4.67 14.51
C ALA A 29 -1.77 -5.68 13.64
N ILE A 30 -1.14 -6.82 13.35
CA ILE A 30 -1.76 -7.92 12.59
C ILE A 30 -2.96 -8.49 13.36
N GLY A 31 -2.81 -8.72 14.67
CA GLY A 31 -3.89 -9.22 15.53
C GLY A 31 -5.09 -8.28 15.57
N LEU A 32 -4.87 -6.97 15.71
CA LEU A 32 -5.95 -5.98 15.66
C LEU A 32 -6.62 -5.93 14.29
N TYR A 33 -5.84 -5.94 13.21
CA TYR A 33 -6.38 -6.01 11.84
C TYR A 33 -7.27 -7.25 11.66
N LEU A 34 -6.78 -8.43 12.01
CA LEU A 34 -7.54 -9.68 11.90
C LEU A 34 -8.77 -9.71 12.83
N ALA A 35 -8.66 -9.14 14.03
CA ALA A 35 -9.79 -9.06 14.96
C ALA A 35 -10.92 -8.16 14.43
N ILE A 36 -10.57 -7.05 13.77
CA ILE A 36 -11.53 -6.17 13.11
C ILE A 36 -12.25 -6.91 11.97
N GLN A 37 -11.48 -7.56 11.07
CA GLN A 37 -12.03 -8.37 9.99
C GLN A 37 -12.95 -9.49 10.51
N LEU A 38 -12.55 -10.18 11.58
CA LEU A 38 -13.35 -11.22 12.22
C LEU A 38 -14.63 -10.66 12.83
N ALA A 39 -14.56 -9.52 13.51
CA ALA A 39 -15.73 -8.86 14.09
C ALA A 39 -16.77 -8.51 13.01
N LEU A 40 -16.34 -8.02 11.84
CA LEU A 40 -17.24 -7.79 10.71
C LEU A 40 -17.94 -9.09 10.29
N VAL A 41 -17.18 -10.16 10.11
CA VAL A 41 -17.73 -11.46 9.70
C VAL A 41 -18.73 -12.00 10.72
N LEU A 42 -18.46 -11.84 12.02
CA LEU A 42 -19.35 -12.27 13.09
C LEU A 42 -20.63 -11.44 13.18
N VAL A 43 -20.56 -10.12 12.92
CA VAL A 43 -21.71 -9.21 13.01
C VAL A 43 -22.59 -9.27 11.76
N VAL A 44 -21.98 -9.29 10.57
CA VAL A 44 -22.70 -9.23 9.29
C VAL A 44 -23.04 -10.62 8.75
N GLY A 45 -22.22 -11.63 9.06
CA GLY A 45 -22.29 -12.96 8.49
C GLY A 45 -21.61 -13.04 7.12
N THR A 46 -20.96 -14.17 6.82
CA THR A 46 -20.22 -14.38 5.57
C THR A 46 -21.10 -14.25 4.31
N GLY A 47 -22.38 -14.60 4.40
CA GLY A 47 -23.33 -14.52 3.28
C GLY A 47 -23.82 -13.11 2.92
N ASN A 48 -23.60 -12.11 3.80
CA ASN A 48 -24.11 -10.75 3.61
C ASN A 48 -22.98 -9.71 3.42
N LEU A 49 -21.74 -10.16 3.22
CA LEU A 49 -20.61 -9.26 3.03
C LEU A 49 -20.74 -8.51 1.71
N THR A 50 -20.94 -7.20 1.81
CA THR A 50 -20.92 -6.27 0.68
C THR A 50 -19.56 -5.57 0.56
N ARG A 51 -19.28 -5.00 -0.62
CA ARG A 51 -18.09 -4.15 -0.82
C ARG A 51 -18.08 -2.95 0.13
N LEU A 52 -19.25 -2.38 0.42
CA LEU A 52 -19.38 -1.26 1.35
C LEU A 52 -18.98 -1.68 2.77
N THR A 53 -19.48 -2.81 3.26
CA THR A 53 -19.13 -3.33 4.59
C THR A 53 -17.64 -3.64 4.72
N GLN A 54 -17.01 -4.16 3.65
CA GLN A 54 -15.56 -4.39 3.62
C GLN A 54 -14.76 -3.07 3.68
N LEU A 55 -15.22 -2.02 2.99
CA LEU A 55 -14.56 -0.71 3.02
C LEU A 55 -14.74 0.01 4.37
N ILE A 56 -15.90 -0.14 5.01
CA ILE A 56 -16.14 0.36 6.37
C ILE A 56 -15.16 -0.29 7.35
N ASP A 57 -15.04 -1.61 7.28
CA ASP A 57 -14.08 -2.38 8.09
C ASP A 57 -12.63 -1.98 7.84
N GLY A 58 -12.25 -1.79 6.57
CA GLY A 58 -10.96 -1.21 6.19
C GLY A 58 -10.73 0.18 6.81
N GLY A 59 -11.79 0.99 6.96
CA GLY A 59 -11.74 2.29 7.61
C GLY A 59 -11.43 2.20 9.10
N PHE A 60 -12.08 1.26 9.81
CA PHE A 60 -11.77 0.96 11.20
C PHE A 60 -10.33 0.45 11.36
N SER A 61 -9.90 -0.44 10.47
CA SER A 61 -8.52 -0.94 10.42
C SER A 61 -7.52 0.20 10.24
N ALA A 62 -7.75 1.10 9.27
CA ALA A 62 -6.91 2.27 9.03
C ALA A 62 -6.79 3.16 10.28
N MET A 63 -7.92 3.45 10.95
CA MET A 63 -7.95 4.29 12.14
C MET A 63 -7.17 3.66 13.31
N VAL A 64 -7.41 2.38 13.61
CA VAL A 64 -6.78 1.66 14.72
C VAL A 64 -5.27 1.50 14.47
N LEU A 65 -4.88 1.13 13.25
CA LEU A 65 -3.47 1.00 12.88
C LEU A 65 -2.74 2.34 12.89
N LEU A 66 -3.40 3.43 12.46
CA LEU A 66 -2.82 4.77 12.51
C LEU A 66 -2.63 5.22 13.96
N MET A 67 -3.64 5.02 14.81
CA MET A 67 -3.55 5.33 16.23
C MET A 67 -2.40 4.54 16.88
N LEU A 68 -2.30 3.24 16.60
CA LEU A 68 -1.21 2.40 17.09
C LEU A 68 0.16 2.90 16.61
N ALA A 69 0.28 3.28 15.34
CA ALA A 69 1.51 3.82 14.76
C ALA A 69 1.94 5.13 15.43
N VAL A 70 0.99 6.03 15.71
CA VAL A 70 1.25 7.31 16.41
C VAL A 70 1.67 7.05 17.86
N ILE A 71 0.96 6.16 18.57
CA ILE A 71 1.29 5.78 19.96
C ILE A 71 2.68 5.15 20.06
N GLU A 72 3.02 4.25 19.12
CA GLU A 72 4.34 3.61 19.07
C GLU A 72 5.46 4.66 18.86
N ARG A 73 5.19 5.67 18.05
CA ARG A 73 6.14 6.73 17.68
C ARG A 73 6.12 7.93 18.61
N ARG A 74 5.30 7.96 19.68
CA ARG A 74 5.08 9.14 20.53
C ARG A 74 6.37 9.75 21.09
N HIS A 75 7.34 8.91 21.45
CA HIS A 75 8.63 9.35 22.00
C HIS A 75 9.62 9.83 20.93
N SER A 76 9.40 9.48 19.67
CA SER A 76 10.25 9.84 18.53
C SER A 76 9.64 10.96 17.66
N GLY A 77 8.62 11.67 18.17
CA GLY A 77 7.93 12.77 17.48
C GLY A 77 6.49 12.47 17.03
N GLY A 78 5.92 11.32 17.44
CA GLY A 78 4.52 10.95 17.24
C GLY A 78 4.08 11.07 15.79
N PHE A 79 3.12 11.94 15.53
CA PHE A 79 2.55 12.18 14.20
C PHE A 79 3.60 12.60 13.15
N ARG A 80 4.57 13.46 13.53
CA ARG A 80 5.64 13.89 12.61
C ARG A 80 6.52 12.72 12.17
N ALA A 81 6.75 11.76 13.06
CA ALA A 81 7.53 10.56 12.75
C ALA A 81 6.75 9.55 11.89
N VAL A 82 5.41 9.56 11.95
CA VAL A 82 4.54 8.77 11.08
C VAL A 82 4.51 9.38 9.67
N ILE A 83 4.43 10.70 9.55
CA ILE A 83 4.50 11.40 8.26
C ILE A 83 5.81 11.12 7.52
N GLY A 84 6.94 11.25 8.22
CA GLY A 84 8.27 11.11 7.65
C GLY A 84 8.89 12.44 7.23
N ARG A 85 9.92 12.37 6.37
CA ARG A 85 10.78 13.48 5.94
C ARG A 85 11.00 13.41 4.42
N ASP A 86 11.58 14.47 3.85
CA ASP A 86 11.90 14.57 2.42
C ASP A 86 10.73 14.21 1.48
N LEU A 87 9.52 14.61 1.89
CA LEU A 87 8.26 14.15 1.28
C LEU A 87 8.21 14.48 -0.22
N SER A 88 8.39 15.75 -0.57
CA SER A 88 8.31 16.23 -1.95
C SER A 88 9.38 15.58 -2.84
N ARG A 89 10.62 15.47 -2.33
CA ARG A 89 11.74 14.87 -3.08
C ARG A 89 11.49 13.39 -3.35
N THR A 90 11.05 12.65 -2.33
CA THR A 90 10.77 11.21 -2.45
C THR A 90 9.58 10.96 -3.37
N PHE A 91 8.51 11.75 -3.25
CA PHE A 91 7.34 11.65 -4.11
C PHE A 91 7.70 11.90 -5.58
N LYS A 92 8.38 13.02 -5.88
CA LYS A 92 8.80 13.37 -7.25
C LYS A 92 9.73 12.32 -7.87
N LEU A 93 10.57 11.67 -7.06
CA LEU A 93 11.44 10.60 -7.53
C LEU A 93 10.66 9.32 -7.89
N CYS A 94 9.71 8.92 -7.05
CA CYS A 94 9.01 7.64 -7.21
C CYS A 94 7.82 7.74 -8.17
N LEU A 95 7.20 8.93 -8.31
CA LEU A 95 6.07 9.17 -9.21
C LEU A 95 6.33 8.71 -10.67
N PRO A 96 7.45 9.07 -11.33
CA PRO A 96 7.71 8.59 -12.69
C PRO A 96 7.91 7.07 -12.75
N TRP A 97 8.37 6.43 -11.67
CA TRP A 97 8.49 4.97 -11.63
C TRP A 97 7.10 4.30 -11.59
N VAL A 98 6.16 4.86 -10.82
CA VAL A 98 4.76 4.41 -10.81
C VAL A 98 4.15 4.56 -12.21
N LEU A 99 4.27 5.74 -12.83
CA LEU A 99 3.78 5.94 -14.19
C LEU A 99 4.42 4.99 -15.20
N GLY A 100 5.74 4.78 -15.10
CA GLY A 100 6.48 3.88 -15.97
C GLY A 100 6.00 2.43 -15.87
N VAL A 101 5.80 1.89 -14.66
CA VAL A 101 5.32 0.51 -14.52
C VAL A 101 3.89 0.35 -15.04
N TYR A 102 3.00 1.32 -14.80
CA TYR A 102 1.65 1.29 -15.36
C TYR A 102 1.67 1.34 -16.88
N LEU A 103 2.51 2.20 -17.47
CA LEU A 103 2.66 2.27 -18.93
C LEU A 103 3.15 0.95 -19.51
N VAL A 104 4.20 0.35 -18.93
CA VAL A 104 4.77 -0.92 -19.40
C VAL A 104 3.73 -2.04 -19.30
N CYS A 105 3.10 -2.22 -18.14
CA CYS A 105 2.15 -3.31 -17.93
C CYS A 105 0.86 -3.12 -18.75
N THR A 106 0.41 -1.88 -18.95
CA THR A 106 -0.75 -1.59 -19.83
C THR A 106 -0.41 -1.91 -21.29
N SER A 107 0.76 -1.52 -21.78
CA SER A 107 1.21 -1.83 -23.13
C SER A 107 1.38 -3.34 -23.35
N LEU A 108 1.88 -4.06 -22.34
CA LEU A 108 1.98 -5.52 -22.39
C LEU A 108 0.59 -6.17 -22.48
N ASP A 109 -0.36 -5.75 -21.65
CA ASP A 109 -1.73 -6.27 -21.72
C ASP A 109 -2.36 -6.04 -23.10
N ILE A 110 -2.25 -4.82 -23.62
CA ILE A 110 -2.77 -4.48 -24.97
C ILE A 110 -2.08 -5.34 -26.04
N GLY A 111 -0.74 -5.45 -26.00
CA GLY A 111 0.03 -6.20 -26.98
C GLY A 111 -0.21 -7.71 -26.95
N LEU A 112 -0.58 -8.25 -25.79
CA LEU A 112 -0.88 -9.67 -25.59
C LEU A 112 -2.37 -9.99 -25.77
N GLY A 113 -3.22 -8.98 -26.01
CA GLY A 113 -4.66 -9.14 -26.13
C GLY A 113 -5.35 -9.48 -24.81
N TYR A 114 -4.74 -9.16 -23.67
CA TYR A 114 -5.41 -9.25 -22.38
C TYR A 114 -6.49 -8.15 -22.29
N GLY A 115 -7.74 -8.56 -22.06
CA GLY A 115 -8.85 -7.65 -21.81
C GLY A 115 -8.67 -6.89 -20.49
N SER A 116 -9.34 -5.75 -20.33
CA SER A 116 -9.37 -5.08 -19.01
C SER A 116 -10.22 -5.86 -18.02
N GLU A 117 -9.56 -6.72 -17.24
CA GLU A 117 -10.26 -7.51 -16.23
C GLU A 117 -10.23 -6.83 -14.85
N ALA A 118 -11.31 -7.08 -14.09
CA ALA A 118 -11.63 -6.63 -12.73
C ALA A 118 -12.18 -5.19 -12.55
N TYR A 119 -11.43 -4.11 -12.81
CA TYR A 119 -11.86 -2.77 -12.33
C TYR A 119 -13.01 -2.15 -13.17
N THR A 120 -13.02 -2.42 -14.48
CA THR A 120 -14.07 -2.00 -15.41
C THR A 120 -15.40 -2.69 -15.13
N MET A 121 -15.38 -3.92 -14.60
CA MET A 121 -16.59 -4.65 -14.22
C MET A 121 -17.29 -4.03 -13.01
N ALA A 122 -16.54 -3.46 -12.05
CA ALA A 122 -17.12 -2.72 -10.92
C ALA A 122 -17.89 -1.46 -11.38
N PHE A 123 -17.50 -0.87 -12.52
CA PHE A 123 -18.17 0.30 -13.09
C PHE A 123 -19.43 -0.05 -13.90
N ARG A 124 -19.52 -1.29 -14.42
CA ARG A 124 -20.66 -1.80 -15.21
C ARG A 124 -21.87 -2.25 -14.38
N GLY A 125 -21.80 -2.21 -13.05
CA GLY A 125 -22.93 -2.55 -12.18
C GLY A 125 -24.09 -1.54 -12.24
N SER A 126 -25.29 -1.97 -11.85
CA SER A 126 -26.53 -1.17 -11.83
C SER A 126 -26.64 -0.16 -10.67
N LEU A 127 -25.57 0.06 -9.91
CA LEU A 127 -25.58 0.99 -8.78
C LEU A 127 -25.80 2.44 -9.24
N PRO A 128 -26.54 3.26 -8.46
CA PRO A 128 -26.62 4.70 -8.67
C PRO A 128 -25.23 5.36 -8.69
N THR A 129 -25.06 6.39 -9.51
CA THR A 129 -23.78 7.11 -9.68
C THR A 129 -23.19 7.58 -8.35
N ALA A 130 -24.02 8.10 -7.43
CA ALA A 130 -23.57 8.55 -6.12
C ALA A 130 -22.93 7.42 -5.29
N GLN A 131 -23.50 6.21 -5.34
CA GLN A 131 -22.96 5.05 -4.62
C GLN A 131 -21.64 4.58 -5.24
N LYS A 132 -21.52 4.61 -6.58
CA LYS A 132 -20.26 4.32 -7.27
C LYS A 132 -19.16 5.30 -6.86
N VAL A 133 -19.44 6.60 -6.88
CA VAL A 133 -18.49 7.65 -6.48
C VAL A 133 -18.04 7.47 -5.03
N LEU A 134 -18.99 7.17 -4.12
CA LEU A 134 -18.67 6.91 -2.72
C LEU A 134 -17.74 5.70 -2.56
N LEU A 135 -18.09 4.56 -3.15
CA LEU A 135 -17.29 3.32 -3.09
C LEU A 135 -15.88 3.53 -3.66
N LEU A 136 -15.76 4.26 -4.78
CA LEU A 136 -14.47 4.56 -5.38
C LEU A 136 -13.63 5.49 -4.50
N SER A 137 -14.24 6.54 -3.96
CA SER A 137 -13.56 7.47 -3.06
C SER A 137 -13.08 6.75 -1.80
N MET A 138 -13.93 5.89 -1.22
CA MET A 138 -13.55 5.07 -0.08
C MET A 138 -12.44 4.08 -0.43
N GLY A 139 -12.53 3.35 -1.54
CA GLY A 139 -11.48 2.42 -1.96
C GLY A 139 -10.14 3.11 -2.20
N LEU A 140 -10.15 4.23 -2.93
CA LEU A 140 -8.95 5.01 -3.22
C LEU A 140 -8.31 5.61 -1.96
N LEU A 141 -9.08 5.92 -0.93
CA LEU A 141 -8.55 6.56 0.27
C LEU A 141 -8.21 5.55 1.38
N ILE A 142 -9.12 4.63 1.66
CA ILE A 142 -9.05 3.74 2.82
C ILE A 142 -8.06 2.60 2.59
N ILE A 143 -8.13 1.94 1.43
CA ILE A 143 -7.32 0.75 1.14
C ILE A 143 -5.82 1.08 1.24
N PRO A 144 -5.32 2.13 0.56
CA PRO A 144 -3.91 2.50 0.69
C PRO A 144 -3.48 2.80 2.12
N ILE A 145 -4.34 3.38 2.95
CA ILE A 145 -3.95 3.75 4.31
C ILE A 145 -3.70 2.52 5.17
N PHE A 146 -4.65 1.57 5.25
CA PHE A 146 -4.46 0.41 6.13
C PHE A 146 -3.37 -0.53 5.59
N GLU A 147 -3.25 -0.68 4.28
CA GLU A 147 -2.21 -1.53 3.69
C GLU A 147 -0.81 -0.95 3.92
N GLU A 148 -0.60 0.34 3.66
CA GLU A 148 0.70 0.97 3.88
C GLU A 148 1.06 1.03 5.37
N LEU A 149 0.09 1.17 6.27
CA LEU A 149 0.32 1.01 7.71
C LEU A 149 0.77 -0.40 8.05
N LEU A 150 0.06 -1.43 7.58
CA LEU A 150 0.41 -2.81 7.88
C LEU A 150 1.78 -3.17 7.30
N TYR A 151 1.95 -3.08 5.99
CA TYR A 151 3.14 -3.56 5.30
C TYR A 151 4.34 -2.62 5.47
N ARG A 152 4.12 -1.30 5.35
CA ARG A 152 5.22 -0.30 5.26
C ARG A 152 5.44 0.43 6.58
N HIS A 153 4.54 0.38 7.56
CA HIS A 153 4.89 0.79 8.92
C HIS A 153 5.28 -0.39 9.79
N PHE A 154 4.42 -1.39 9.98
CA PHE A 154 4.67 -2.46 10.95
C PHE A 154 5.61 -3.55 10.41
N LEU A 155 5.29 -4.19 9.28
CA LEU A 155 6.07 -5.34 8.80
C LEU A 155 7.50 -4.95 8.37
N ILE A 156 7.68 -3.87 7.60
CA ILE A 156 9.03 -3.48 7.14
C ILE A 156 9.98 -3.15 8.29
N ARG A 157 9.44 -2.74 9.45
CA ARG A 157 10.22 -2.43 10.65
C ARG A 157 10.63 -3.67 11.44
N LEU A 158 10.23 -4.88 11.06
CA LEU A 158 10.84 -6.11 11.60
C LEU A 158 12.35 -6.16 11.32
N PHE A 159 12.78 -5.52 10.24
CA PHE A 159 14.17 -5.51 9.78
C PHE A 159 14.96 -4.29 10.29
N PRO A 160 16.28 -4.42 10.51
CA PRO A 160 17.14 -3.31 10.91
C PRO A 160 17.47 -2.41 9.71
N LEU A 161 16.65 -1.39 9.50
CA LEU A 161 16.72 -0.47 8.34
C LEU A 161 17.92 0.49 8.38
N ASP A 162 18.68 0.53 9.45
CA ASP A 162 19.94 1.27 9.58
C ASP A 162 21.00 0.74 8.61
N HIS A 163 21.05 -0.59 8.40
CA HIS A 163 21.97 -1.23 7.48
C HIS A 163 21.44 -1.29 6.04
N ARG A 164 22.31 -0.94 5.07
CA ARG A 164 21.93 -0.89 3.63
C ARG A 164 21.44 -2.24 3.09
N LEU A 165 22.09 -3.35 3.44
CA LEU A 165 21.68 -4.68 3.01
C LEU A 165 20.28 -5.02 3.53
N TRP A 166 20.04 -4.78 4.81
CA TRP A 166 18.77 -5.06 5.46
C TRP A 166 17.61 -4.20 4.95
N ARG A 167 17.87 -3.00 4.42
CA ARG A 167 16.84 -2.21 3.71
C ARG A 167 16.31 -2.96 2.49
N TRP A 168 17.19 -3.55 1.68
CA TRP A 168 16.79 -4.32 0.50
C TRP A 168 16.11 -5.62 0.89
N VAL A 169 16.64 -6.33 1.90
CA VAL A 169 15.96 -7.52 2.46
C VAL A 169 14.54 -7.18 2.91
N ALA A 170 14.37 -6.07 3.63
CA ALA A 170 13.06 -5.62 4.08
C ALA A 170 12.10 -5.31 2.92
N ILE A 171 12.57 -4.58 1.90
CA ILE A 171 11.80 -4.24 0.70
C ILE A 171 11.33 -5.51 -0.02
N LEU A 172 12.24 -6.46 -0.24
CA LEU A 172 11.92 -7.69 -0.96
C LEU A 172 11.02 -8.61 -0.14
N ALA A 173 11.27 -8.75 1.17
CA ALA A 173 10.46 -9.59 2.04
C ALA A 173 9.02 -9.07 2.17
N THR A 174 8.81 -7.77 2.41
CA THR A 174 7.45 -7.22 2.49
C THR A 174 6.75 -7.23 1.14
N THR A 175 7.49 -7.09 0.04
CA THR A 175 6.95 -7.26 -1.30
C THR A 175 6.49 -8.69 -1.57
N ALA A 176 7.29 -9.69 -1.19
CA ALA A 176 6.90 -11.09 -1.34
C ALA A 176 5.62 -11.40 -0.56
N VAL A 177 5.50 -10.91 0.68
CA VAL A 177 4.27 -11.07 1.49
C VAL A 177 3.08 -10.36 0.81
N TYR A 178 3.26 -9.13 0.36
CA TYR A 178 2.22 -8.37 -0.33
C TYR A 178 1.76 -9.10 -1.60
N MET A 179 2.69 -9.58 -2.42
CA MET A 179 2.38 -10.34 -3.62
C MET A 179 1.68 -11.66 -3.32
N ALA A 180 2.13 -12.43 -2.31
CA ALA A 180 1.54 -13.72 -1.98
C ALA A 180 0.04 -13.61 -1.63
N ILE A 181 -0.38 -12.49 -1.05
CA ILE A 181 -1.79 -12.21 -0.73
C ILE A 181 -2.60 -11.84 -1.97
N HIS A 182 -1.98 -11.25 -3.00
CA HIS A 182 -2.65 -10.77 -4.21
C HIS A 182 -2.57 -11.74 -5.40
N MET A 183 -1.55 -12.60 -5.47
CA MET A 183 -1.32 -13.56 -6.56
C MET A 183 -2.50 -14.49 -6.90
N PRO A 184 -3.30 -15.01 -5.93
CA PRO A 184 -4.38 -15.94 -6.25
C PRO A 184 -5.47 -15.38 -7.17
N PHE A 185 -5.47 -14.07 -7.43
CA PHE A 185 -6.52 -13.36 -8.17
C PHE A 185 -6.01 -12.62 -9.40
N SER A 186 -4.76 -12.85 -9.83
CA SER A 186 -4.08 -11.97 -10.80
C SER A 186 -3.35 -12.75 -11.92
N GLY A 187 -3.46 -12.25 -13.16
CA GLY A 187 -2.61 -12.68 -14.27
C GLY A 187 -1.15 -12.25 -14.07
N TRP A 188 -0.20 -12.78 -14.86
CA TRP A 188 1.23 -12.53 -14.64
C TRP A 188 1.64 -11.07 -14.83
N THR A 189 1.01 -10.33 -15.74
CA THR A 189 1.25 -8.88 -15.95
C THR A 189 0.77 -8.06 -14.75
N GLU A 190 -0.36 -8.46 -14.15
CA GLU A 190 -0.87 -7.86 -12.93
C GLU A 190 0.04 -8.20 -11.73
N CYS A 191 0.54 -9.44 -11.63
CA CYS A 191 1.56 -9.80 -10.66
C CYS A 191 2.83 -8.96 -10.80
N LEU A 192 3.28 -8.69 -12.03
CA LEU A 192 4.42 -7.81 -12.31
C LEU A 192 4.13 -6.36 -11.87
N LEU A 193 2.92 -5.85 -12.15
CA LEU A 193 2.48 -4.52 -11.74
C LEU A 193 2.46 -4.38 -10.21
N ILE A 194 1.72 -5.27 -9.53
CA ILE A 194 1.57 -5.30 -8.07
C ILE A 194 2.93 -5.46 -7.38
N GLY A 195 3.77 -6.39 -7.88
CA GLY A 195 5.11 -6.63 -7.34
C GLY A 195 6.01 -5.41 -7.46
N THR A 196 6.10 -4.83 -8.65
CA THR A 196 6.94 -3.65 -8.90
C THR A 196 6.43 -2.43 -8.14
N LEU A 197 5.10 -2.20 -8.10
CA LEU A 197 4.50 -1.14 -7.30
C LEU A 197 4.83 -1.32 -5.82
N SER A 198 4.71 -2.53 -5.27
CA SER A 198 5.10 -2.82 -3.89
C SER A 198 6.56 -2.48 -3.60
N VAL A 199 7.49 -2.79 -4.52
CA VAL A 199 8.90 -2.40 -4.38
C VAL A 199 9.04 -0.88 -4.33
N ILE A 200 8.37 -0.14 -5.21
CA ILE A 200 8.41 1.32 -5.25
C ILE A 200 7.89 1.92 -3.94
N LEU A 201 6.76 1.43 -3.43
CA LEU A 201 6.16 1.90 -2.17
C LEU A 201 7.06 1.59 -0.96
N ALA A 202 7.63 0.39 -0.90
CA ALA A 202 8.59 0.02 0.15
C ALA A 202 9.88 0.86 0.07
N TYR A 203 10.38 1.14 -1.13
CA TYR A 203 11.51 2.05 -1.33
C TYR A 203 11.18 3.47 -0.86
N ALA A 204 10.01 4.00 -1.25
CA ALA A 204 9.55 5.32 -0.83
C ALA A 204 9.47 5.41 0.70
N ARG A 205 9.00 4.36 1.37
CA ARG A 205 8.96 4.25 2.83
C ARG A 205 10.35 4.28 3.48
N VAL A 206 11.31 3.55 2.92
CA VAL A 206 12.69 3.50 3.44
C VAL A 206 13.36 4.87 3.28
N ARG A 207 13.10 5.56 2.16
CA ARG A 207 13.66 6.87 1.86
C ARG A 207 13.05 8.00 2.69
N SER A 208 11.72 8.05 2.81
CA SER A 208 11.02 9.10 3.55
C SER A 208 10.98 8.85 5.07
N ALA A 209 11.30 7.62 5.51
CA ALA A 209 11.19 7.18 6.90
C ALA A 209 9.77 7.28 7.53
N GLY A 210 8.74 7.55 6.73
CA GLY A 210 7.34 7.61 7.14
C GLY A 210 6.38 7.08 6.08
N ILE A 211 5.09 7.08 6.38
CA ILE A 211 4.05 6.46 5.54
C ILE A 211 3.35 7.42 4.58
N LEU A 212 3.51 8.74 4.74
CA LEU A 212 2.72 9.68 3.93
C LEU A 212 3.03 9.55 2.44
N VAL A 213 4.31 9.47 2.07
CA VAL A 213 4.72 9.32 0.67
C VAL A 213 4.20 8.03 0.04
N PRO A 214 4.42 6.83 0.62
CA PRO A 214 3.87 5.61 0.04
C PRO A 214 2.34 5.61 -0.01
N VAL A 215 1.64 6.15 1.01
CA VAL A 215 0.17 6.29 0.95
C VAL A 215 -0.26 7.15 -0.24
N LEU A 216 0.33 8.33 -0.44
CA LEU A 216 -0.03 9.21 -1.54
C LEU A 216 0.30 8.60 -2.92
N LEU A 217 1.42 7.89 -3.04
CA LEU A 217 1.78 7.17 -4.27
C LEU A 217 0.82 6.01 -4.55
N HIS A 218 0.37 5.31 -3.50
CA HIS A 218 -0.58 4.20 -3.63
C HIS A 218 -1.98 4.72 -3.99
N MET A 219 -2.46 5.80 -3.35
CA MET A 219 -3.70 6.48 -3.78
C MET A 219 -3.62 6.91 -5.25
N PHE A 220 -2.49 7.50 -5.65
CA PHE A 220 -2.25 7.88 -7.04
C PHE A 220 -2.25 6.68 -7.99
N ALA A 221 -1.61 5.57 -7.61
CA ALA A 221 -1.63 4.33 -8.38
C ALA A 221 -3.07 3.82 -8.57
N GLY A 222 -3.92 3.91 -7.55
CA GLY A 222 -5.35 3.60 -7.67
C GLY A 222 -6.07 4.46 -8.70
N VAL A 223 -5.77 5.76 -8.77
CA VAL A 223 -6.32 6.67 -9.80
C VAL A 223 -5.84 6.29 -11.20
N VAL A 224 -4.54 6.01 -11.37
CA VAL A 224 -3.98 5.58 -12.66
C VAL A 224 -4.60 4.24 -13.10
N ASN A 225 -4.82 3.32 -12.16
CA ASN A 225 -5.48 2.06 -12.43
C ASN A 225 -6.92 2.23 -12.92
N LEU A 226 -7.67 3.17 -12.32
CA LEU A 226 -9.00 3.54 -12.81
C LEU A 226 -8.95 4.08 -14.24
N SER A 227 -7.98 4.95 -14.54
CA SER A 227 -7.80 5.48 -15.89
C SER A 227 -7.45 4.38 -16.90
N ARG A 228 -6.62 3.39 -16.52
CA ARG A 228 -6.30 2.22 -17.34
C ARG A 228 -7.57 1.43 -17.71
N GLY A 229 -8.46 1.23 -16.74
CA GLY A 229 -9.77 0.59 -16.98
C GLY A 229 -10.61 1.37 -17.99
N LEU A 230 -10.66 2.69 -17.89
CA LEU A 230 -11.40 3.55 -18.82
C LEU A 230 -10.83 3.49 -20.25
N VAL A 231 -9.49 3.54 -20.40
CA VAL A 231 -8.84 3.46 -21.72
C VAL A 231 -9.18 2.13 -22.39
N ALA A 232 -9.08 1.02 -21.67
CA ALA A 232 -9.37 -0.29 -22.24
C ALA A 232 -10.85 -0.47 -22.67
N THR A 233 -11.79 0.27 -22.08
CA THR A 233 -13.19 0.32 -22.57
C THR A 233 -13.41 1.14 -23.83
N LEU A 234 -12.49 2.04 -24.20
CA LEU A 234 -12.61 2.87 -25.41
C LEU A 234 -11.95 2.20 -26.64
N TRP A 235 -11.14 1.17 -26.42
CA TRP A 235 -10.43 0.41 -27.45
C TRP A 235 -11.12 -0.91 -27.84
N LEU A 236 -12.29 -1.20 -27.25
CA LEU A 236 -13.20 -2.31 -27.57
C LEU A 236 -14.55 -1.75 -28.02
#